data_AF-A0A3N5TYJ3-F1
#
_entry.id   AF-A0A3N5TYJ3-F1
#
_cell.length_a   1.000
_cell.length_b   1.000
_cell.length_c   1.000
_cell.angle_alpha   90.00
_cell.angle_beta   90.00
_cell.angle_gamma   90.00
#
_symmetry.space_group_name_H-M   'P 1'
#
loop_
_entity.id
_entity.type
_entity.pdbx_description
1 polymer ?
#
loop_
_entity_poly.entity_id
_entity_poly.type
_entity_poly.pdbx_seq_one_letter_code
_entity_poly.pdbx_strand_id
1 'polypeptide(L)'
;MGEEKQESLGLRTLEDISSLILHSHDLQETLDNIVNLVAKRMRSDVCSIYLLEDDGETLTLNATRGLSKNSVGKITMKASEGLTGMVIEKKDVVNIEDAP
;
A
#
# COMPACT_ATOMS: atom_id res chain seq x y z
N MET A 1 12.91 17.43 18.47
CA MET A 1 12.46 16.21 19.19
C MET A 1 11.33 15.45 18.48
N GLY A 2 10.48 16.08 17.66
CA GLY A 2 9.47 15.35 16.86
C GLY A 2 10.03 14.66 15.61
N GLU A 3 11.00 15.30 14.94
CA GLU A 3 11.57 14.84 13.66
C GLU A 3 12.46 13.58 13.81
N GLU A 4 13.37 13.53 14.79
CA GLU A 4 14.22 12.34 15.06
C GLU A 4 13.40 11.09 15.40
N LYS A 5 12.26 11.27 16.09
CA LYS A 5 11.36 10.16 16.42
C LYS A 5 10.69 9.63 15.15
N GLN A 6 10.39 10.51 14.19
CA GLN A 6 9.73 10.17 12.93
C GLN A 6 10.71 9.48 11.96
N GLU A 7 11.97 9.92 11.90
CA GLU A 7 13.03 9.21 11.16
C GLU A 7 13.28 7.80 11.72
N SER A 8 13.36 7.64 13.05
CA SER A 8 13.56 6.31 13.64
C SER A 8 12.35 5.37 13.43
N LEU A 9 11.14 5.91 13.36
CA LEU A 9 9.92 5.17 13.01
C LEU A 9 9.92 4.73 11.54
N GLY A 10 10.36 5.61 10.63
CA GLY A 10 10.51 5.29 9.22
C GLY A 10 11.50 4.16 8.99
N LEU A 11 12.71 4.27 9.56
CA LEU A 11 13.77 3.26 9.43
C LEU A 11 13.32 1.90 9.95
N ARG A 12 12.71 1.86 11.14
CA ARG A 12 12.16 0.63 11.73
C ARG A 12 11.00 0.04 10.94
N THR A 13 10.32 0.84 10.11
CA THR A 13 9.24 0.33 9.25
C THR A 13 9.86 -0.38 8.06
N LEU A 14 10.88 0.22 7.46
CA LEU A 14 11.61 -0.36 6.35
C LEU A 14 12.32 -1.66 6.74
N GLU A 15 12.96 -1.70 7.91
CA GLU A 15 13.59 -2.92 8.45
C GLU A 15 12.60 -4.07 8.61
N ASP A 16 11.43 -3.82 9.21
CA ASP A 16 10.39 -4.84 9.39
C ASP A 16 9.83 -5.32 8.06
N ILE A 17 9.58 -4.41 7.11
CA ILE A 17 9.11 -4.77 5.75
C ILE A 17 10.16 -5.63 5.04
N SER A 18 11.43 -5.23 5.08
CA SER A 18 12.51 -6.01 4.48
C SER A 18 12.64 -7.40 5.11
N SER A 19 12.49 -7.50 6.43
CA SER A 19 12.52 -8.78 7.13
C SER A 19 11.35 -9.67 6.70
N LEU A 20 10.15 -9.11 6.57
CA LEU A 20 8.97 -9.86 6.10
C LEU A 20 9.18 -10.39 4.69
N ILE A 21 9.69 -9.57 3.75
CA ILE A 21 9.98 -9.97 2.37
C ILE A 21 11.00 -11.11 2.31
N LEU A 22 12.03 -11.07 3.17
CA LEU A 22 13.09 -12.08 3.18
C LEU A 22 12.66 -13.42 3.80
N HIS A 23 11.66 -13.42 4.68
CA HIS A 23 11.20 -14.62 5.38
C HIS A 23 9.88 -15.20 4.84
N SER A 24 9.19 -14.47 3.97
CA SER A 24 7.99 -14.95 3.31
C SER A 24 8.34 -15.87 2.13
N HIS A 25 7.69 -17.04 2.08
CA HIS A 25 7.72 -17.90 0.90
C HIS A 25 6.55 -17.63 -0.07
N ASP A 26 5.63 -16.73 0.30
CA ASP A 26 4.45 -16.36 -0.47
C ASP A 26 4.32 -14.83 -0.58
N LEU A 27 4.16 -14.35 -1.82
CA LEU A 27 3.93 -12.94 -2.13
C LEU A 27 2.65 -12.44 -1.45
N GLN A 28 1.59 -13.24 -1.44
CA GLN A 28 0.31 -12.79 -0.88
C GLN A 28 0.41 -12.56 0.63
N GLU A 29 1.05 -13.48 1.36
CA GLU A 29 1.31 -13.32 2.80
C GLU A 29 2.14 -12.05 3.08
N THR A 30 3.11 -11.76 2.22
CA THR A 30 3.93 -10.55 2.32
C THR A 30 3.10 -9.28 2.20
N LEU A 31 2.27 -9.19 1.15
CA LEU A 31 1.43 -8.02 0.90
C LEU A 31 0.41 -7.81 2.02
N ASP A 32 -0.20 -8.90 2.51
CA ASP A 32 -1.12 -8.88 3.65
C ASP A 32 -0.42 -8.37 4.93
N ASN A 33 0.80 -8.83 5.20
CA ASN A 33 1.58 -8.37 6.35
C ASN A 33 1.94 -6.89 6.24
N ILE A 34 2.29 -6.41 5.04
CA ILE A 34 2.61 -4.99 4.80
C ILE A 34 1.41 -4.10 5.06
N VAL A 35 0.24 -4.37 4.47
CA VAL A 35 -0.96 -3.52 4.68
C VAL A 35 -1.38 -3.49 6.14
N ASN A 36 -1.23 -4.61 6.85
CA ASN A 36 -1.51 -4.71 8.28
C ASN A 36 -0.55 -3.85 9.11
N LEU A 37 0.76 -3.96 8.85
CA LEU A 37 1.82 -3.22 9.55
C LEU A 37 1.69 -1.71 9.32
N VAL A 38 1.55 -1.29 8.06
CA VAL A 38 1.47 0.13 7.67
C VAL A 38 0.23 0.78 8.26
N ALA A 39 -0.96 0.18 8.11
CA ALA A 39 -2.19 0.71 8.70
C ALA A 39 -2.07 0.87 10.23
N LYS A 40 -1.46 -0.10 10.92
CA LYS A 40 -1.26 -0.05 12.38
C LYS A 40 -0.35 1.10 12.78
N ARG A 41 0.78 1.28 12.08
CA ARG A 41 1.78 2.31 12.40
C ARG A 41 1.26 3.72 12.06
N MET A 42 0.57 3.86 10.94
CA MET A 42 0.00 5.13 10.47
C MET A 42 -1.32 5.48 11.17
N ARG A 43 -1.93 4.52 11.89
CA ARG A 43 -3.28 4.65 12.48
C ARG A 43 -4.35 5.00 11.43
N SER A 44 -4.20 4.44 10.24
CA SER A 44 -5.19 4.60 9.16
C SER A 44 -6.30 3.56 9.30
N ASP A 45 -7.54 3.97 9.00
CA ASP A 45 -8.69 3.06 8.94
C ASP A 45 -8.56 2.06 7.78
N VAL A 46 -7.96 2.51 6.67
CA VAL A 46 -7.77 1.70 5.46
C VAL A 46 -6.33 1.79 4.95
N CYS A 47 -5.77 0.65 4.54
CA CYS A 47 -4.54 0.57 3.77
C CYS A 47 -4.69 -0.52 2.71
N SER A 48 -4.39 -0.19 1.47
CA SER A 48 -4.54 -1.10 0.34
C SER A 48 -3.30 -1.06 -0.54
N ILE A 49 -2.96 -2.19 -1.15
CA ILE A 49 -1.94 -2.29 -2.19
C ILE A 49 -2.63 -2.71 -3.48
N TYR A 50 -2.38 -1.94 -4.53
CA TYR A 50 -2.76 -2.25 -5.90
C TYR A 50 -1.49 -2.61 -6.68
N LEU A 51 -1.55 -3.69 -7.46
CA LEU A 51 -0.48 -4.05 -8.39
C LEU A 51 -0.90 -3.66 -9.79
N LEU A 52 0.06 -3.15 -10.56
CA LEU A 52 -0.09 -2.95 -12.00
C LEU A 52 0.06 -4.30 -12.69
N GLU A 53 -0.93 -4.67 -13.49
CA GLU A 53 -0.92 -5.90 -14.28
C GLU A 53 0.04 -5.80 -15.48
N ASP A 54 0.34 -6.94 -16.10
CA ASP A 54 1.27 -7.05 -17.23
C ASP A 54 0.85 -6.24 -18.47
N ASP A 55 -0.44 -5.86 -18.57
CA ASP A 55 -0.94 -4.99 -19.63
C ASP A 55 -0.46 -3.52 -19.48
N GLY A 56 0.07 -3.15 -18.31
CA GLY A 56 0.54 -1.80 -18.00
C GLY A 56 -0.56 -0.76 -17.84
N GLU A 57 -1.83 -1.17 -17.86
CA GLU A 57 -3.00 -0.29 -17.85
C GLU A 57 -3.99 -0.62 -16.73
N THR A 58 -3.92 -1.81 -16.15
CA THR A 58 -4.87 -2.28 -15.13
C THR A 58 -4.23 -2.34 -13.75
N LEU A 59 -4.92 -1.78 -12.76
CA LEU A 59 -4.56 -1.91 -11.34
C LEU A 59 -5.53 -2.85 -10.65
N THR A 60 -5.01 -3.88 -9.98
CA THR A 60 -5.81 -4.83 -9.20
C THR A 60 -5.53 -4.69 -7.72
N LEU A 61 -6.59 -4.65 -6.91
CA LEU A 61 -6.46 -4.69 -5.45
C LEU A 61 -5.92 -6.06 -5.02
N ASN A 62 -4.67 -6.10 -4.53
CA ASN A 62 -4.00 -7.35 -4.17
C ASN A 62 -3.91 -7.57 -2.66
N ALA A 63 -3.92 -6.51 -1.85
CA ALA A 63 -4.01 -6.63 -0.40
C ALA A 63 -4.74 -5.44 0.19
N THR A 64 -5.45 -5.65 1.29
CA THR A 64 -6.14 -4.56 1.99
C THR A 64 -6.35 -4.87 3.47
N ARG A 65 -6.30 -3.82 4.27
CA ARG A 65 -6.87 -3.75 5.62
C ARG A 65 -7.89 -2.63 5.65
N GLY A 66 -9.08 -2.91 6.20
CA GLY A 66 -10.18 -1.96 6.33
C GLY A 66 -11.28 -2.12 5.27
N LEU A 67 -10.94 -2.57 4.06
CA LEU A 67 -11.92 -2.99 3.06
C LEU A 67 -12.28 -4.48 3.20
N SER A 68 -13.33 -4.90 2.47
CA SER A 68 -13.74 -6.30 2.41
C SER A 68 -12.65 -7.17 1.79
N LYS A 69 -12.26 -8.25 2.47
CA LYS A 69 -11.31 -9.24 1.92
C LYS A 69 -11.80 -9.88 0.62
N ASN A 70 -13.13 -9.96 0.43
CA ASN A 70 -13.72 -10.50 -0.79
C ASN A 70 -13.48 -9.62 -2.03
N SER A 71 -12.98 -8.40 -1.85
CA SER A 71 -12.64 -7.47 -2.91
C SER A 71 -11.24 -7.67 -3.48
N VAL A 72 -10.35 -8.35 -2.73
CA VAL A 72 -9.00 -8.69 -3.19
C VAL A 72 -9.08 -9.59 -4.42
N GLY A 73 -8.32 -9.24 -5.47
CA GLY A 73 -8.33 -9.89 -6.78
C GLY A 73 -9.58 -9.65 -7.63
N LYS A 74 -10.55 -8.84 -7.15
CA LYS A 74 -11.80 -8.55 -7.88
C LYS A 74 -11.96 -7.09 -8.25
N ILE A 75 -11.53 -6.19 -7.37
CA ILE A 75 -11.55 -4.76 -7.68
C ILE A 75 -10.38 -4.48 -8.61
N THR A 76 -10.73 -4.01 -9.81
CA THR A 76 -9.79 -3.49 -10.79
C THR A 76 -10.19 -2.06 -11.18
N MET A 77 -9.21 -1.28 -11.61
CA MET A 77 -9.40 0.05 -12.17
C MET A 77 -8.31 0.32 -13.21
N LYS A 78 -8.53 1.28 -14.11
CA LYS A 78 -7.46 1.69 -15.03
C LYS A 78 -6.41 2.51 -14.28
N ALA A 79 -5.17 2.42 -14.73
CA ALA A 79 -4.05 3.24 -14.25
C ALA A 79 -4.25 4.75 -14.54
N SER A 80 -5.24 5.12 -15.34
CA SER A 80 -5.66 6.50 -15.59
C SER A 80 -6.83 6.96 -14.71
N GLU A 81 -7.36 6.11 -13.83
CA GLU A 81 -8.54 6.39 -13.02
C GLU A 81 -8.20 6.72 -11.56
N GLY A 82 -8.90 7.72 -11.03
CA GLY A 82 -8.89 8.07 -9.61
C GLY A 82 -7.55 8.56 -9.07
N LEU A 83 -7.42 8.55 -7.75
CA LEU A 83 -6.23 9.03 -7.04
C LEU A 83 -5.03 8.11 -7.23
N THR A 84 -5.27 6.80 -7.29
CA THR A 84 -4.27 5.78 -7.58
C THR A 84 -3.66 5.96 -8.97
N GLY A 85 -4.47 6.29 -9.98
CA GLY A 85 -3.95 6.62 -11.31
C GLY A 85 -3.10 7.89 -11.33
N MET A 86 -3.48 8.91 -10.55
CA MET A 86 -2.69 10.14 -10.41
C MET A 86 -1.29 9.89 -9.84
N VAL A 87 -1.13 8.94 -8.92
CA VAL A 87 0.19 8.53 -8.40
C VAL A 87 1.07 7.95 -9.51
N ILE A 88 0.49 7.15 -10.41
CA ILE A 88 1.22 6.53 -11.53
C ILE A 88 1.63 7.59 -12.55
N GLU A 89 0.71 8.51 -12.90
CA GLU A 89 0.97 9.59 -13.85
C GLU A 89 2.10 10.51 -13.33
N LYS A 90 2.02 10.92 -12.06
CA LYS A 90 3.01 11.82 -11.45
C LYS A 90 4.32 11.14 -11.09
N LYS A 91 4.31 9.82 -10.89
CA LYS A 91 5.42 9.03 -10.31
C LYS A 91 5.94 9.62 -9.00
N ASP A 92 5.02 10.17 -8.21
CA ASP A 92 5.30 10.85 -6.94
C ASP A 92 4.14 10.65 -5.96
N VAL A 93 4.39 10.89 -4.68
CA VAL A 93 3.40 10.76 -3.62
C VAL A 93 2.27 11.76 -3.83
N VAL A 94 1.03 11.27 -3.82
CA VAL A 94 -0.17 12.12 -3.80
C VAL A 94 -0.73 12.10 -2.37
N ASN A 95 -0.67 13.24 -1.70
CA ASN A 95 -1.23 13.45 -0.36
C ASN A 95 -2.34 14.51 -0.44
N ILE A 96 -3.57 14.14 -0.11
CA ILE A 96 -4.76 15.00 -0.19
C ILE A 96 -5.48 14.91 1.16
N GLU A 97 -5.70 16.05 1.81
CA GLU A 97 -6.33 16.13 3.13
C GLU A 97 -7.83 15.81 3.07
N ASP A 98 -8.52 16.27 2.03
CA ASP A 98 -9.95 16.01 1.78
C ASP A 98 -10.14 15.57 0.33
N ALA A 99 -10.32 14.26 0.14
CA ALA A 99 -10.50 13.66 -1.17
C ALA A 99 -11.99 13.72 -1.59
N PRO A 100 -12.28 14.03 -2.87
CA PRO A 100 -13.65 14.22 -3.37
C PRO A 100 -14.48 12.93 -3.47
#